data_AF-A0A821Z1M2-F1
#
_entry.id   AF-A0A821Z1M2-F1
#
_cell.length_a   1.000
_cell.length_b   1.000
_cell.length_c   1.000
_cell.angle_alpha   90.00
_cell.angle_beta   90.00
_cell.angle_gamma   90.00
#
_symmetry.space_group_name_H-M   'P 1'
#
loop_
_entity.id
_entity.type
_entity.pdbx_description
1 polymer ?
#
loop_
_entity_poly.entity_id
_entity_poly.type
_entity_poly.pdbx_seq_one_letter_code
_entity_poly.pdbx_strand_id
1 'polypeptide(L)' 'MTAIYFPEGISALDIIPRLLEHGIVVAGGLHKEIKDKYFRIGHMGLTAIDTTTRRDLEKVK' A
#
# COMPACT_ATOMS: atom_id res chain seq x y z
N MET A 1 -5.96 -0.95 -8.32
CA MET A 1 -5.63 -1.42 -6.96
C MET A 1 -5.53 -2.91 -7.01
N THR A 2 -4.46 -3.49 -6.47
CA THR A 2 -4.17 -4.93 -6.54
C THR A 2 -4.17 -5.53 -5.14
N ALA A 3 -4.73 -6.72 -4.96
CA ALA A 3 -4.77 -7.43 -3.69
C ALA A 3 -3.91 -8.71 -3.79
N ILE A 4 -3.11 -8.98 -2.76
CA ILE A 4 -2.18 -10.12 -2.73
C ILE A 4 -2.40 -10.87 -1.42
N TYR A 5 -2.64 -12.18 -1.52
CA TYR A 5 -2.76 -13.05 -0.36
C TYR A 5 -1.42 -13.21 0.35
N PHE A 6 -1.46 -13.33 1.67
CA PHE A 6 -0.29 -13.74 2.42
C PHE A 6 0.04 -15.20 2.12
N PRO A 7 1.34 -15.57 2.10
CA PRO A 7 1.74 -16.96 2.11
C PRO A 7 1.21 -17.70 3.34
N GLU A 8 1.10 -19.03 3.25
CA GLU A 8 0.66 -19.83 4.38
C GLU A 8 1.56 -19.61 5.61
N GLY A 9 0.93 -19.41 6.78
CA GLY A 9 1.63 -19.17 8.04
C GLY A 9 2.20 -17.77 8.23
N ILE A 10 2.00 -16.85 7.26
CA ILE A 10 2.47 -15.47 7.35
C ILE A 10 1.29 -14.51 7.49
N SER A 11 1.39 -13.54 8.40
CA SER A 11 0.35 -12.55 8.66
C SER A 11 0.77 -11.14 8.20
N ALA A 12 -0.18 -10.21 8.31
CA ALA A 12 0.08 -8.78 8.08
C ALA A 12 1.20 -8.23 8.97
N LEU A 13 1.31 -8.72 10.21
CA LEU A 13 2.32 -8.25 11.17
C LEU A 13 3.74 -8.67 10.78
N ASP A 14 3.88 -9.75 10.00
CA ASP A 14 5.18 -10.27 9.58
C ASP A 14 5.73 -9.53 8.35
N ILE A 15 4.83 -9.03 7.49
CA ILE A 15 5.19 -8.42 6.19
C ILE A 15 5.12 -6.89 6.22
N ILE A 16 4.04 -6.30 6.76
CA ILE A 16 3.81 -4.85 6.63
C ILE A 16 4.93 -4.03 7.30
N PRO A 17 5.39 -4.33 8.52
CA PRO A 17 6.50 -3.59 9.14
C PRO A 17 7.79 -3.68 8.32
N ARG A 18 8.11 -4.86 7.77
CA ARG A 18 9.30 -5.05 6.94
C ARG A 18 9.24 -4.25 5.65
N LEU A 19 8.08 -4.21 4.99
CA LEU A 19 7.88 -3.37 3.80
C LEU A 19 8.06 -1.89 4.16
N LEU A 20 7.55 -1.46 5.31
CA LEU A 20 7.71 -0.09 5.79
C LEU A 20 9.17 0.27 6.07
N GLU A 21 9.97 -0.66 6.62
CA GLU A 21 11.43 -0.48 6.80
C GLU A 21 12.16 -0.23 5.47
N HIS A 22 11.63 -0.77 4.36
CA HIS A 22 12.12 -0.51 3.01
C HIS A 22 11.46 0.70 2.32
N GLY A 23 10.68 1.51 3.05
CA GLY A 23 9.99 2.68 2.50
C GLY A 23 8.76 2.36 1.65
N ILE A 24 8.28 1.12 1.69
CA ILE A 24 7.13 0.66 0.92
C ILE A 24 5.89 0.69 1.81
N VAL A 25 4.95 1.58 1.49
CA VAL A 25 3.68 1.69 2.23
C VAL A 25 2.60 0.89 1.52
N VAL A 26 2.02 -0.08 2.22
CA VAL A 26 0.88 -0.90 1.75
C VAL A 26 -0.25 -0.87 2.77
N ALA A 27 -1.46 -1.18 2.34
CA ALA A 27 -2.63 -1.25 3.22
C ALA A 27 -3.03 -2.71 3.50
N GLY A 28 -3.54 -3.00 4.69
CA GLY A 28 -4.15 -4.30 4.98
C GLY A 28 -5.43 -4.55 4.18
N GLY A 29 -5.96 -5.77 4.31
CA GLY A 29 -7.23 -6.16 3.73
C GLY A 29 -8.41 -5.35 4.29
N LEU A 30 -9.47 -5.21 3.49
CA LEU A 30 -10.68 -4.46 3.82
C LEU A 30 -11.93 -5.35 3.90
N HIS A 31 -11.91 -6.48 3.19
CA HIS A 31 -13.06 -7.38 3.12
C HIS A 31 -13.29 -8.05 4.48
N LYS A 32 -14.49 -7.91 5.03
CA LYS A 32 -14.83 -8.30 6.42
C LYS A 32 -14.41 -9.73 6.77
N GLU A 33 -14.61 -10.66 5.85
CA GLU A 33 -14.38 -12.10 6.08
C GLU A 33 -12.92 -12.54 5.91
N ILE A 34 -12.11 -11.79 5.17
CA ILE A 34 -10.76 -12.22 4.78
C ILE A 34 -9.71 -11.13 4.96
N LYS A 35 -10.00 -10.05 5.71
CA LYS A 35 -9.11 -8.89 5.87
C LYS A 35 -7.70 -9.25 6.34
N ASP A 36 -7.57 -10.35 7.08
CA ASP A 36 -6.31 -10.82 7.66
C ASP A 36 -5.54 -11.78 6.72
N LYS A 37 -6.11 -12.12 5.56
CA LYS A 37 -5.52 -13.04 4.57
C LYS A 37 -4.80 -12.35 3.43
N TYR A 38 -4.92 -11.03 3.30
CA TYR A 38 -4.35 -10.30 2.17
C TYR A 38 -4.00 -8.86 2.52
N PHE A 39 -3.13 -8.27 1.72
CA PHE A 39 -2.83 -6.85 1.72
C PHE A 39 -3.07 -6.27 0.32
N ARG A 40 -3.05 -4.94 0.24
CA ARG A 40 -3.40 -4.19 -0.97
C ARG A 40 -2.31 -3.21 -1.33
N ILE A 41 -2.01 -3.18 -2.62
CA ILE A 41 -1.09 -2.24 -3.24
C ILE A 41 -1.92 -1.25 -4.06
N GLY A 42 -1.75 0.03 -3.74
CA GLY A 42 -2.37 1.14 -4.44
C GLY A 42 -1.32 2.11 -4.94
N HIS A 43 -1.26 2.34 -6.25
CA HIS A 43 -0.39 3.36 -6.84
C HIS A 43 -0.94 4.79 -6.64
N MET A 44 -2.26 4.91 -6.48
CA MET A 44 -3.03 6.16 -6.56
C MET A 44 -2.53 7.30 -5.67
N GLY A 45 -1.90 7.02 -4.52
CA GLY A 45 -1.38 8.06 -3.63
C GLY A 45 -0.24 8.85 -4.27
N LEU A 46 0.82 8.15 -4.68
CA LEU A 46 2.00 8.79 -5.28
C LEU A 46 1.63 9.49 -6.59
N THR A 47 0.88 8.83 -7.48
CA THR A 47 0.47 9.44 -8.75
C THR A 47 -0.34 10.71 -8.55
N ALA A 48 -1.15 10.81 -7.49
CA ALA A 48 -2.01 11.95 -7.25
C ALA A 48 -1.29 13.17 -6.68
N ILE A 49 -0.17 12.99 -5.97
CA ILE A 49 0.51 14.07 -5.22
C ILE A 49 1.95 14.32 -5.66
N ASP A 50 2.53 13.46 -6.49
CA ASP A 50 3.91 13.59 -6.92
C ASP A 50 4.09 14.76 -7.90
N THR A 51 4.35 15.94 -7.35
CA THR A 51 4.65 17.17 -8.08
C THR A 51 5.90 17.10 -8.97
N THR A 52 6.77 16.08 -8.82
CA THR A 52 7.97 15.97 -9.67
C THR A 52 7.65 15.37 -11.03
N THR A 53 6.74 14.41 -11.09
CA THR A 53 6.29 13.78 -12.34
C THR A 53 4.95 14.36 -12.84
N ARG A 54 4.09 14.85 -11.94
CA ARG A 54 2.83 15.52 -12.24
C ARG A 54 3.03 17.00 -12.48
N ARG A 55 3.14 17.37 -13.76
CA ARG A 55 3.35 18.76 -14.22
C ARG A 55 2.09 19.63 -14.14
N ASP A 56 0.94 19.02 -13.87
CA ASP A 56 -0.37 19.67 -13.73
C ASP A 56 -0.70 20.05 -12.29
N LEU A 57 0.20 19.78 -11.33
CA LEU A 57 0.02 20.12 -9.92
C LEU A 57 0.98 21.24 -9.52
N GLU A 58 0.44 22.37 -9.07
CA GLU A 58 1.24 23.42 -8.42
C GLU A 58 1.31 23.19 -6.91
N LYS A 59 2.51 23.35 -6.35
CA LYS A 59 2.74 23.20 -4.91
C LYS A 59 2.31 24.50 -4.21
N VAL A 60 1.13 24.49 -3.58
CA VAL A 60 0.68 25.61 -2.74
C VAL A 60 1.48 25.59 -1.44
N LYS A 61 2.12 26.71 -1.13
CA LYS A 61 3.02 26.92 0.02
C LYS A 61 2.25 27.22 1.29
#